data_AF-A0A180H1D0-F1
#
_entry.id   AF-A0A180H1D0-F1
#
_cell.length_a   1.000
_cell.length_b   1.000
_cell.length_c   1.000
_cell.angle_alpha   90.00
_cell.angle_beta   90.00
_cell.angle_gamma   90.00
#
_symmetry.space_group_name_H-M   'P 1'
#
loop_
_entity.id
_entity.type
_entity.pdbx_description
1 polymer ?
#
loop_
_entity_poly.entity_id
_entity_poly.type
_entity_poly.pdbx_seq_one_letter_code
_entity_poly.pdbx_strand_id
1 'polypeptide(L)'
;MDAILKSLKLTQDLVDIMQGELTRTEIRIIRIKMNSSLQSNLDLLNVFPLKEKTSNEDLVPTLIYSGTRARTLTVLKVLDMARGTPQNCLDPNNTLARRFHACTGDKDKDLVVEGFLNGKFPIISSTMALGLGQNWKRVRCVIHMGRADPANILQMIGRCGRDGKNGLAILFVEGNRKGGKNTMNDFTNIHQQSDDDCMDALAITPLCLRVVFAIDNKHGYIPLSKDDPHYIAEIEREKSLKFLPCSCSNCNVESGDKLVRNLKELTQDNFDDAMIDQLEFLDSTNINPNKRKHTRHAGKTSLGCEEDQVIVHKFKDLLLLSFHEYYDTRMGRSSRFAGRDVFREEHANAIISNLDELQDMANLKKLIGGEAIDGQLQFLMDLITRFKGDVSYQQHIMNQERLKEEAEEVKKAKRRESAARYRANKQMKALEASQSNSTAQSNSTAV
;
A
#
# COMPACT_ATOMS: atom_id res chain seq x y z
N MET A 1 -35.05 -19.30 3.53
CA MET A 1 -35.54 -20.39 4.41
C MET A 1 -36.43 -21.36 3.66
N ASP A 2 -37.42 -20.86 2.92
CA ASP A 2 -38.40 -21.68 2.19
C ASP A 2 -37.77 -22.71 1.24
N ALA A 3 -36.69 -22.34 0.56
CA ALA A 3 -35.95 -23.28 -0.29
C ALA A 3 -35.33 -24.44 0.50
N ILE A 4 -34.83 -24.18 1.73
CA ILE A 4 -34.29 -25.22 2.62
C ILE A 4 -35.41 -26.13 3.10
N LEU A 5 -36.51 -25.57 3.60
CA LEU A 5 -37.69 -26.32 4.04
C LEU A 5 -38.25 -27.21 2.92
N LYS A 6 -38.40 -26.64 1.72
CA LYS A 6 -38.87 -27.36 0.53
C LYS A 6 -37.92 -28.51 0.15
N SER A 7 -36.61 -28.26 0.12
CA SER A 7 -35.60 -29.28 -0.19
C SER A 7 -35.59 -30.42 0.83
N LEU A 8 -35.76 -30.08 2.12
CA LEU A 8 -35.83 -31.05 3.22
C LEU A 8 -37.22 -31.67 3.40
N LYS A 9 -38.23 -31.20 2.64
CA LYS A 9 -39.65 -31.59 2.76
C LYS A 9 -40.20 -31.40 4.18
N LEU A 10 -39.77 -30.33 4.83
CA LEU A 10 -40.25 -29.93 6.16
C LEU A 10 -41.23 -28.77 6.02
N THR A 11 -42.22 -28.74 6.90
CA THR A 11 -43.10 -27.58 7.10
C THR A 11 -42.63 -26.81 8.33
N GLN A 12 -42.97 -25.53 8.42
CA GLN A 12 -42.40 -24.64 9.43
C GLN A 12 -42.86 -24.96 10.86
N ASP A 13 -44.01 -25.64 11.01
CA ASP A 13 -44.52 -26.20 12.26
C ASP A 13 -43.73 -27.41 12.77
N LEU A 14 -42.91 -28.04 11.92
CA LEU A 14 -42.10 -29.20 12.28
C LEU A 14 -40.67 -28.83 12.74
N VAL A 15 -40.33 -27.54 12.73
CA VAL A 15 -38.97 -27.07 13.02
C VAL A 15 -38.94 -25.85 13.93
N ASP A 16 -38.15 -25.95 14.99
CA ASP A 16 -37.79 -24.79 15.80
C ASP A 16 -36.67 -24.02 15.10
N ILE A 17 -36.98 -22.82 14.63
CA ILE A 17 -35.99 -21.95 13.96
C ILE A 17 -35.37 -21.04 15.00
N MET A 18 -34.10 -21.31 15.33
CA MET A 18 -33.27 -20.42 16.14
C MET A 18 -32.41 -19.54 15.24
N GLN A 19 -32.49 -18.22 15.41
CA GLN A 19 -31.64 -17.26 14.71
C GLN A 19 -30.69 -16.61 15.71
N GLY A 20 -29.39 -16.86 15.54
CA GLY A 20 -28.34 -16.23 16.33
C GLY A 20 -27.94 -14.87 15.76
N GLU A 21 -27.30 -14.05 16.60
CA GLU A 21 -26.66 -12.82 16.13
C GLU A 21 -25.42 -13.17 15.29
N LEU A 22 -25.39 -12.66 14.05
CA LEU A 22 -24.28 -12.86 13.11
C LEU A 22 -23.33 -11.66 13.08
N THR A 23 -23.80 -10.48 13.53
CA THR A 23 -23.00 -9.27 13.58
C THR A 23 -21.94 -9.38 14.66
N ARG A 24 -20.68 -9.27 14.23
CA ARG A 24 -19.51 -9.27 15.10
C ARG A 24 -18.90 -7.89 15.17
N THR A 25 -19.19 -7.17 16.24
CA THR A 25 -18.79 -5.77 16.43
C THR A 25 -17.29 -5.57 16.61
N GLU A 26 -16.59 -6.61 17.05
CA GLU A 26 -15.15 -6.64 17.24
C GLU A 26 -14.37 -6.78 15.92
N ILE A 27 -15.00 -7.14 14.80
CA ILE A 27 -14.34 -7.20 13.49
C ILE A 27 -14.42 -5.84 12.80
N ARG A 28 -13.27 -5.21 12.59
CA ARG A 28 -13.12 -4.03 11.75
C ARG A 28 -12.97 -4.43 10.29
N ILE A 29 -13.89 -4.00 9.44
CA ILE A 29 -13.91 -4.35 8.00
C ILE A 29 -13.38 -3.16 7.18
N ILE A 30 -12.30 -3.39 6.44
CA ILE A 30 -11.65 -2.41 5.56
C ILE A 30 -11.73 -2.90 4.12
N ARG A 31 -12.38 -2.14 3.24
CA ARG A 31 -12.42 -2.41 1.81
C ARG A 31 -11.37 -1.55 1.09
N ILE A 32 -10.45 -2.18 0.38
CA ILE A 32 -9.36 -1.53 -0.36
C ILE A 32 -9.54 -1.77 -1.85
N LYS A 33 -9.57 -0.68 -2.64
CA LYS A 33 -9.55 -0.77 -4.10
C LYS A 33 -8.15 -1.18 -4.56
N MET A 34 -8.06 -2.23 -5.37
CA MET A 34 -6.78 -2.73 -5.88
C MET A 34 -6.14 -1.75 -6.87
N ASN A 35 -4.84 -1.52 -6.73
CA ASN A 35 -4.03 -0.76 -7.68
C ASN A 35 -3.31 -1.67 -8.67
N SER A 36 -3.13 -2.95 -8.32
CA SER A 36 -2.53 -3.95 -9.19
C SER A 36 -3.56 -4.98 -9.64
N SER A 37 -3.22 -5.78 -10.65
CA SER A 37 -4.12 -6.83 -11.13
C SER A 37 -4.33 -7.90 -10.06
N LEU A 38 -5.54 -8.45 -9.98
CA LEU A 38 -5.87 -9.57 -9.09
C LEU A 38 -5.01 -10.81 -9.35
N GLN A 39 -4.50 -10.97 -10.58
CA GLN A 39 -3.56 -12.03 -10.91
C GLN A 39 -2.22 -11.85 -10.20
N SER A 40 -1.74 -10.62 -10.08
CA SER A 40 -0.44 -10.30 -9.46
C SER A 40 -0.49 -10.36 -7.93
N ASN A 41 -1.58 -9.91 -7.29
CA ASN A 41 -1.66 -9.74 -5.82
C ASN A 41 -0.61 -8.77 -5.25
N LEU A 42 -0.01 -7.89 -6.07
CA LEU A 42 1.06 -6.99 -5.64
C LEU A 42 0.61 -5.93 -4.63
N ASP A 43 -0.69 -5.69 -4.48
CA ASP A 43 -1.22 -4.83 -3.41
C ASP A 43 -0.85 -5.34 -2.00
N LEU A 44 -0.55 -6.64 -1.84
CA LEU A 44 -0.06 -7.20 -0.57
C LEU A 44 1.33 -6.67 -0.18
N LEU A 45 2.12 -6.13 -1.13
CA LEU A 45 3.37 -5.44 -0.82
C LEU A 45 3.15 -4.25 0.10
N ASN A 46 1.93 -3.69 0.15
CA ASN A 46 1.58 -2.56 1.03
C ASN A 46 1.11 -3.01 2.41
N VAL A 47 0.93 -4.30 2.64
CA VAL A 47 0.40 -4.86 3.88
C VAL A 47 1.50 -5.39 4.78
N PHE A 48 2.52 -6.05 4.21
CA PHE A 48 3.56 -6.73 4.99
C PHE A 48 4.89 -5.93 4.98
N PRO A 49 5.55 -5.77 6.13
CA PRO A 49 6.84 -5.09 6.23
C PRO A 49 8.00 -6.02 5.84
N LEU A 50 9.18 -5.45 5.57
CA LEU A 50 10.43 -6.22 5.41
C LEU A 50 10.73 -7.07 6.65
N LYS A 51 11.40 -8.22 6.46
CA LYS A 51 11.81 -9.11 7.56
C LYS A 51 12.76 -8.43 8.55
N GLU A 52 13.61 -7.53 8.05
CA GLU A 52 14.54 -6.74 8.88
C GLU A 52 13.80 -5.78 9.84
N LYS A 53 12.57 -5.36 9.50
CA LYS A 53 11.78 -4.42 10.30
C LYS A 53 10.91 -5.12 11.35
N THR A 54 10.31 -6.24 10.99
CA THR A 54 9.41 -7.01 11.87
C THR A 54 9.72 -8.48 11.67
N SER A 55 9.99 -9.21 12.76
CA SER A 55 10.26 -10.66 12.71
C SER A 55 9.04 -11.44 12.20
N ASN A 56 9.16 -12.74 11.90
CA ASN A 56 7.99 -13.52 11.50
C ASN A 56 7.05 -13.77 12.69
N GLU A 57 7.65 -13.88 13.88
CA GLU A 57 7.01 -14.17 15.15
C GLU A 57 6.15 -13.01 15.62
N ASP A 58 6.49 -11.77 15.24
CA ASP A 58 5.75 -10.55 15.60
C ASP A 58 4.67 -10.17 14.57
N LEU A 59 4.62 -10.84 13.41
CA LEU A 59 3.58 -10.57 12.42
C LEU A 59 2.20 -10.96 12.94
N VAL A 60 1.20 -10.17 12.59
CA VAL A 60 -0.20 -10.45 12.90
C VAL A 60 -0.64 -11.78 12.27
N PRO A 61 -1.17 -12.75 13.06
CA PRO A 61 -1.64 -14.02 12.52
C PRO A 61 -2.77 -13.81 11.49
N THR A 62 -2.49 -14.18 10.24
CA THR A 62 -3.30 -13.78 9.08
C THR A 62 -3.70 -14.96 8.20
N LEU A 63 -4.98 -14.99 7.80
CA LEU A 63 -5.45 -15.86 6.71
C LEU A 63 -5.64 -15.02 5.44
N ILE A 64 -5.06 -15.47 4.31
CA ILE A 64 -5.21 -14.80 3.01
C ILE A 64 -5.97 -15.73 2.07
N TYR A 65 -7.18 -15.33 1.69
CA TYR A 65 -8.05 -16.07 0.79
C TYR A 65 -7.90 -15.63 -0.65
N SER A 66 -7.82 -16.59 -1.56
CA SER A 66 -7.74 -16.38 -3.01
C SER A 66 -8.67 -17.32 -3.77
N GLY A 67 -9.27 -16.83 -4.86
CA GLY A 67 -10.24 -17.59 -5.65
C GLY A 67 -9.70 -18.83 -6.38
N THR A 68 -8.38 -18.99 -6.54
CA THR A 68 -7.80 -20.15 -7.23
C THR A 68 -6.58 -20.72 -6.52
N ARG A 69 -6.35 -22.02 -6.69
CA ARG A 69 -5.13 -22.70 -6.20
C ARG A 69 -3.87 -22.05 -6.74
N ALA A 70 -3.87 -21.61 -7.99
CA ALA A 70 -2.71 -20.94 -8.58
C ALA A 70 -2.40 -19.65 -7.80
N ARG A 71 -3.40 -18.81 -7.53
CA ARG A 71 -3.23 -17.53 -6.82
C ARG A 71 -2.69 -17.69 -5.40
N THR A 72 -3.02 -18.76 -4.67
CA THR A 72 -2.44 -18.96 -3.33
C THR A 72 -0.90 -19.08 -3.37
N LEU A 73 -0.32 -19.69 -4.42
CA LEU A 73 1.14 -19.69 -4.57
C LEU A 73 1.67 -18.32 -5.02
N THR A 74 0.88 -17.52 -5.75
CA THR A 74 1.29 -16.17 -6.14
C THR A 74 1.37 -15.28 -4.91
N VAL A 75 0.38 -15.37 -4.01
CA VAL A 75 0.41 -14.71 -2.71
C VAL A 75 1.70 -15.04 -1.96
N LEU A 76 2.10 -16.32 -1.86
CA LEU A 76 3.36 -16.67 -1.20
C LEU A 76 4.59 -15.99 -1.83
N LYS A 77 4.66 -15.93 -3.17
CA LYS A 77 5.74 -15.21 -3.87
C LYS A 77 5.71 -13.71 -3.59
N VAL A 78 4.53 -13.09 -3.48
CA VAL A 78 4.42 -11.68 -3.10
C VAL A 78 4.82 -11.45 -1.65
N LEU A 79 4.51 -12.38 -0.75
CA LEU A 79 5.00 -12.31 0.64
C LEU A 79 6.53 -12.37 0.68
N ASP A 80 7.17 -13.27 -0.06
CA ASP A 80 8.64 -13.33 -0.15
C ASP A 80 9.22 -12.00 -0.64
N MET A 81 8.62 -11.39 -1.67
CA MET A 81 9.02 -10.07 -2.16
C MET A 81 8.84 -8.99 -1.09
N ALA A 82 7.67 -8.93 -0.42
CA ALA A 82 7.39 -7.95 0.63
C ALA A 82 8.36 -8.07 1.83
N ARG A 83 8.78 -9.30 2.13
CA ARG A 83 9.67 -9.63 3.25
C ARG A 83 11.15 -9.49 2.90
N GLY A 84 11.50 -9.35 1.61
CA GLY A 84 12.89 -9.35 1.14
C GLY A 84 13.55 -10.72 1.28
N THR A 85 12.77 -11.81 1.13
CA THR A 85 13.25 -13.20 1.22
C THR A 85 12.85 -14.01 -0.02
N PRO A 86 13.43 -13.72 -1.20
CA PRO A 86 13.11 -14.45 -2.43
C PRO A 86 13.20 -15.96 -2.27
N GLN A 87 12.28 -16.69 -2.93
CA GLN A 87 12.22 -18.15 -2.98
C GLN A 87 11.98 -18.88 -1.65
N ASN A 88 11.88 -18.17 -0.54
CA ASN A 88 11.61 -18.75 0.77
C ASN A 88 10.28 -19.53 0.80
N CYS A 89 9.31 -19.20 -0.06
CA CYS A 89 8.07 -19.97 -0.23
C CYS A 89 8.27 -21.40 -0.76
N LEU A 90 9.46 -21.74 -1.27
CA LEU A 90 9.82 -23.10 -1.71
C LEU A 90 10.52 -23.91 -0.60
N ASP A 91 10.96 -23.25 0.48
CA ASP A 91 11.58 -23.93 1.63
C ASP A 91 10.50 -24.61 2.50
N PRO A 92 10.55 -25.95 2.68
CA PRO A 92 9.61 -26.65 3.56
C PRO A 92 9.68 -26.21 5.03
N ASN A 93 10.81 -25.61 5.46
CA ASN A 93 11.03 -25.14 6.83
C ASN A 93 10.76 -23.64 7.03
N ASN A 94 10.27 -22.94 6.00
CA ASN A 94 9.98 -21.51 6.08
C ASN A 94 9.08 -21.17 7.29
N THR A 95 9.38 -20.14 8.08
CA THR A 95 8.56 -19.76 9.24
C THR A 95 7.58 -18.61 8.96
N LEU A 96 7.46 -18.17 7.70
CA LEU A 96 6.59 -17.04 7.31
C LEU A 96 5.16 -17.48 6.98
N ALA A 97 5.01 -18.41 6.05
CA ALA A 97 3.70 -18.74 5.50
C ALA A 97 3.59 -20.19 5.01
N ARG A 98 2.37 -20.72 5.00
CA ARG A 98 2.03 -22.00 4.37
C ARG A 98 0.88 -21.86 3.37
N ARG A 99 0.88 -22.75 2.38
CA ARG A 99 -0.18 -22.84 1.37
C ARG A 99 -1.20 -23.90 1.78
N PHE A 100 -2.48 -23.58 1.65
CA PHE A 100 -3.57 -24.51 1.96
C PHE A 100 -4.64 -24.50 0.88
N HIS A 101 -4.98 -25.65 0.30
CA HIS A 101 -6.07 -25.75 -0.67
C HIS A 101 -6.64 -27.17 -0.74
N ALA A 102 -7.71 -27.37 -1.51
CA ALA A 102 -8.41 -28.66 -1.61
C ALA A 102 -7.49 -29.86 -1.92
N CYS A 103 -6.46 -29.67 -2.75
CA CYS A 103 -5.51 -30.73 -3.14
C CYS A 103 -4.30 -30.85 -2.21
N THR A 104 -4.27 -30.15 -1.07
CA THR A 104 -3.25 -30.38 -0.04
C THR A 104 -3.53 -31.74 0.59
N GLY A 105 -2.51 -32.59 0.77
CA GLY A 105 -2.68 -33.89 1.40
C GLY A 105 -3.23 -33.75 2.83
N ASP A 106 -4.05 -34.68 3.30
CA ASP A 106 -4.75 -34.49 4.58
C ASP A 106 -3.78 -34.38 5.77
N LYS A 107 -2.69 -35.15 5.77
CA LYS A 107 -1.60 -35.00 6.76
C LYS A 107 -0.97 -33.60 6.72
N ASP A 108 -0.77 -33.04 5.53
CA ASP A 108 -0.22 -31.69 5.37
C ASP A 108 -1.23 -30.63 5.83
N LYS A 109 -2.53 -30.85 5.61
CA LYS A 109 -3.58 -29.96 6.14
C LYS A 109 -3.53 -29.92 7.65
N ASP A 110 -3.43 -31.07 8.31
CA ASP A 110 -3.33 -31.17 9.76
C ASP A 110 -2.07 -30.49 10.29
N LEU A 111 -0.91 -30.76 9.67
CA LEU A 111 0.36 -30.11 10.05
C LEU A 111 0.34 -28.60 9.85
N VAL A 112 -0.33 -28.10 8.80
CA VAL A 112 -0.47 -26.66 8.56
C VAL A 112 -1.38 -26.03 9.61
N VAL A 113 -2.52 -26.66 9.93
CA VAL A 113 -3.44 -26.17 10.96
C VAL A 113 -2.76 -26.17 12.33
N GLU A 114 -2.15 -27.29 12.73
CA GLU A 114 -1.45 -27.43 14.00
C GLU A 114 -0.26 -26.46 14.09
N GLY A 115 0.55 -26.37 13.05
CA GLY A 115 1.69 -25.46 12.98
C GLY A 115 1.28 -24.00 13.09
N PHE A 116 0.16 -23.61 12.46
CA PHE A 116 -0.38 -22.27 12.61
C PHE A 116 -0.90 -22.03 14.03
N LEU A 117 -1.66 -22.96 14.62
CA LEU A 117 -2.17 -22.80 15.99
C LEU A 117 -1.03 -22.71 17.02
N ASN A 118 0.05 -23.46 16.82
CA ASN A 118 1.26 -23.47 17.66
C ASN A 118 2.25 -22.35 17.36
N GLY A 119 1.92 -21.40 16.48
CA GLY A 119 2.77 -20.24 16.23
C GLY A 119 3.99 -20.46 15.35
N LYS A 120 4.14 -21.61 14.67
CA LYS A 120 5.31 -21.92 13.83
C LYS A 120 5.43 -21.00 12.60
N PHE A 121 4.32 -20.44 12.15
CA PHE A 121 4.27 -19.40 11.12
C PHE A 121 3.02 -18.54 11.29
N PRO A 122 3.07 -17.24 10.94
CA PRO A 122 1.96 -16.30 11.11
C PRO A 122 0.92 -16.31 10.00
N ILE A 123 1.22 -16.85 8.80
CA ILE A 123 0.34 -16.65 7.64
C ILE A 123 -0.08 -17.99 6.99
N ILE A 124 -1.35 -18.11 6.62
CA ILE A 124 -1.82 -19.14 5.68
C ILE A 124 -2.37 -18.47 4.43
N SER A 125 -1.83 -18.83 3.27
CA SER A 125 -2.44 -18.50 1.98
C SER A 125 -3.32 -19.66 1.52
N SER A 126 -4.61 -19.40 1.30
CA SER A 126 -5.59 -20.45 1.05
C SER A 126 -6.67 -20.12 0.03
N THR A 127 -7.33 -21.17 -0.45
CA THR A 127 -8.65 -21.04 -1.09
C THR A 127 -9.76 -21.23 -0.04
N MET A 128 -11.02 -21.12 -0.45
CA MET A 128 -12.18 -21.42 0.41
C MET A 128 -12.16 -22.85 1.02
N ALA A 129 -11.32 -23.75 0.49
CA ALA A 129 -11.13 -25.09 1.05
C ALA A 129 -10.60 -25.08 2.49
N LEU A 130 -10.02 -23.97 2.96
CA LEU A 130 -9.78 -23.73 4.38
C LEU A 130 -11.14 -23.44 5.07
N GLY A 131 -12.00 -24.47 5.13
CA GLY A 131 -13.43 -24.36 5.41
C GLY A 131 -14.03 -25.52 6.22
N LEU A 132 -14.79 -25.13 7.26
CA LEU A 132 -15.59 -25.89 8.25
C LEU A 132 -14.80 -26.79 9.25
N GLY A 133 -15.16 -26.70 10.54
CA GLY A 133 -14.69 -27.62 11.60
C GLY A 133 -13.52 -27.19 12.49
N GLN A 134 -12.75 -26.17 12.12
CA GLN A 134 -11.55 -25.75 12.88
C GLN A 134 -11.76 -24.48 13.71
N ASN A 135 -11.18 -24.43 14.92
CA ASN A 135 -11.29 -23.29 15.83
C ASN A 135 -10.11 -22.31 15.68
N TRP A 136 -10.34 -21.25 14.91
CA TRP A 136 -9.32 -20.26 14.52
C TRP A 136 -9.08 -19.15 15.57
N LYS A 137 -8.96 -19.50 16.86
CA LYS A 137 -8.79 -18.49 17.94
C LYS A 137 -7.59 -17.57 17.75
N ARG A 138 -6.49 -18.07 17.18
CA ARG A 138 -5.26 -17.31 16.93
C ARG A 138 -5.42 -16.25 15.83
N VAL A 139 -6.37 -16.40 14.90
CA VAL A 139 -6.47 -15.52 13.73
C VAL A 139 -6.88 -14.12 14.15
N ARG A 140 -6.04 -13.13 13.83
CA ARG A 140 -6.28 -11.71 14.13
C ARG A 140 -6.66 -10.93 12.87
N CYS A 141 -6.15 -11.35 11.71
CA CYS A 141 -6.45 -10.72 10.42
C CYS A 141 -6.95 -11.74 9.37
N VAL A 142 -7.91 -11.33 8.55
CA VAL A 142 -8.34 -12.05 7.36
C VAL A 142 -8.26 -11.11 6.17
N ILE A 143 -7.59 -11.54 5.09
CA ILE A 143 -7.50 -10.82 3.84
C ILE A 143 -8.20 -11.62 2.76
N HIS A 144 -9.15 -11.01 2.06
CA HIS A 144 -9.81 -11.61 0.90
C HIS A 144 -9.38 -10.92 -0.39
N MET A 145 -8.89 -11.70 -1.35
CA MET A 145 -8.42 -11.19 -2.64
C MET A 145 -9.49 -11.33 -3.72
N GLY A 146 -10.04 -10.19 -4.15
CA GLY A 146 -10.92 -10.06 -5.31
C GLY A 146 -12.40 -10.28 -4.99
N ARG A 147 -13.15 -10.58 -6.04
CA ARG A 147 -14.60 -10.81 -6.02
C ARG A 147 -14.95 -12.20 -5.46
N ALA A 148 -15.89 -12.25 -4.51
CA ALA A 148 -16.52 -13.48 -4.04
C ALA A 148 -17.89 -13.16 -3.45
N ASP A 149 -18.73 -14.19 -3.37
CA ASP A 149 -20.06 -14.14 -2.77
C ASP A 149 -20.01 -13.56 -1.33
N PRO A 150 -20.89 -12.60 -0.99
CA PRO A 150 -20.85 -11.93 0.32
C PRO A 150 -21.03 -12.88 1.52
N ALA A 151 -21.89 -13.90 1.43
CA ALA A 151 -22.08 -14.86 2.52
C ALA A 151 -20.80 -15.67 2.78
N ASN A 152 -20.11 -16.07 1.71
CA ASN A 152 -18.79 -16.70 1.80
C ASN A 152 -17.74 -15.76 2.39
N ILE A 153 -17.72 -14.48 2.00
CA ILE A 153 -16.84 -13.47 2.60
C ILE A 153 -17.11 -13.34 4.09
N LEU A 154 -18.38 -13.24 4.51
CA LEU A 154 -18.73 -13.14 5.92
C LEU A 154 -18.22 -14.35 6.71
N GLN A 155 -18.38 -15.55 6.16
CA GLN A 155 -17.86 -16.77 6.79
C GLN A 155 -16.32 -16.74 6.92
N MET A 156 -15.61 -16.25 5.91
CA MET A 156 -14.14 -16.14 5.93
C MET A 156 -13.66 -15.10 6.95
N ILE A 157 -14.22 -13.89 6.94
CA ILE A 157 -13.82 -12.84 7.89
C ILE A 157 -14.22 -13.19 9.32
N GLY A 158 -15.32 -13.93 9.52
CA GLY A 158 -15.75 -14.47 10.82
C GLY A 158 -14.77 -15.46 11.47
N ARG A 159 -13.62 -15.73 10.84
CA ARG A 159 -12.52 -16.51 11.43
C ARG A 159 -11.60 -15.69 12.32
N CYS A 160 -11.46 -14.38 12.11
CA CYS A 160 -10.65 -13.56 13.01
C CYS A 160 -11.40 -13.20 14.30
N GLY A 161 -10.66 -12.92 15.38
CA GLY A 161 -11.22 -12.42 16.65
C GLY A 161 -12.08 -13.43 17.42
N ARG A 162 -11.93 -14.73 17.17
CA ARG A 162 -12.69 -15.79 17.88
C ARG A 162 -12.28 -15.98 19.34
N ASP A 163 -11.19 -15.36 19.74
CA ASP A 163 -10.75 -15.21 21.12
C ASP A 163 -11.46 -14.05 21.85
N GLY A 164 -12.36 -13.32 21.17
CA GLY A 164 -13.06 -12.15 21.71
C GLY A 164 -12.28 -10.84 21.56
N LYS A 165 -11.07 -10.87 21.00
CA LYS A 165 -10.28 -9.67 20.71
C LYS A 165 -10.60 -9.11 19.32
N ASN A 166 -10.31 -7.83 19.10
CA ASN A 166 -10.63 -7.13 17.85
C ASN A 166 -10.10 -7.84 16.60
N GLY A 167 -10.89 -8.10 15.56
CA GLY A 167 -10.40 -8.67 14.31
C GLY A 167 -10.20 -7.61 13.24
N LEU A 168 -9.26 -7.82 12.30
CA LEU A 168 -9.18 -7.04 11.06
C LEU A 168 -9.62 -7.91 9.88
N ALA A 169 -10.51 -7.36 9.05
CA ALA A 169 -10.92 -7.96 7.79
C ALA A 169 -10.59 -7.00 6.65
N ILE A 170 -9.72 -7.40 5.73
CA ILE A 170 -9.32 -6.60 4.57
C ILE A 170 -9.92 -7.22 3.31
N LEU A 171 -10.74 -6.47 2.60
CA LEU A 171 -11.36 -6.88 1.33
C LEU A 171 -10.68 -6.12 0.19
N PHE A 172 -9.80 -6.79 -0.56
CA PHE A 172 -9.26 -6.23 -1.79
C PHE A 172 -10.26 -6.40 -2.93
N VAL A 173 -10.74 -5.29 -3.47
CA VAL A 173 -11.77 -5.28 -4.54
C VAL A 173 -11.22 -4.66 -5.82
N GLU A 174 -11.51 -5.29 -6.95
CA GLU A 174 -11.10 -4.78 -8.26
C GLU A 174 -11.83 -3.47 -8.55
N GLY A 175 -11.08 -2.45 -8.96
CA GLY A 175 -11.64 -1.13 -9.19
C GLY A 175 -12.56 -1.03 -10.41
N ASN A 176 -12.37 -1.92 -11.38
CA ASN A 176 -13.23 -2.10 -12.53
C ASN A 176 -13.28 -3.60 -12.84
N ARG A 177 -14.50 -4.15 -12.90
CA ARG A 177 -14.75 -5.56 -13.24
C ARG A 177 -15.29 -5.65 -14.64
N LYS A 178 -14.59 -6.40 -15.50
CA LYS A 178 -14.99 -6.60 -16.89
C LYS A 178 -16.32 -7.35 -16.95
N GLY A 179 -17.34 -6.72 -17.53
CA GLY A 179 -18.68 -7.29 -17.62
C GLY A 179 -19.48 -7.26 -16.32
N GLY A 180 -18.95 -6.63 -15.26
CA GLY A 180 -19.65 -6.41 -13.99
C GLY A 180 -20.23 -4.99 -13.89
N LYS A 181 -21.03 -4.78 -12.85
CA LYS A 181 -21.61 -3.47 -12.50
C LYS A 181 -20.61 -2.65 -11.69
N ASN A 182 -20.15 -1.53 -12.26
CA ASN A 182 -19.06 -0.71 -11.72
C ASN A 182 -19.51 0.63 -11.17
N THR A 183 -20.74 1.05 -11.47
CA THR A 183 -21.34 2.27 -10.94
C THR A 183 -22.68 1.96 -10.29
N MET A 184 -23.13 2.84 -9.40
CA MET A 184 -24.42 2.70 -8.73
C MET A 184 -25.59 2.71 -9.72
N ASN A 185 -25.45 3.43 -10.84
CA ASN A 185 -26.47 3.52 -11.88
C ASN A 185 -26.64 2.24 -12.69
N ASP A 186 -25.68 1.31 -12.61
CA ASP A 186 -25.75 0.03 -13.30
C ASP A 186 -26.77 -0.92 -12.63
N PHE A 187 -27.25 -0.58 -11.43
CA PHE A 187 -28.20 -1.38 -10.65
C PHE A 187 -29.63 -0.87 -10.84
N THR A 188 -30.41 -1.58 -11.65
CA THR A 188 -31.80 -1.22 -11.97
C THR A 188 -32.84 -1.74 -10.99
N ASN A 189 -32.59 -2.89 -10.35
CA ASN A 189 -33.48 -3.48 -9.36
C ASN A 189 -32.69 -3.86 -8.09
N ILE A 190 -32.68 -2.95 -7.11
CA ILE A 190 -31.78 -3.04 -5.95
C ILE A 190 -32.16 -4.18 -5.00
N HIS A 191 -33.43 -4.57 -4.92
CA HIS A 191 -33.90 -5.63 -4.01
C HIS A 191 -33.91 -7.02 -4.64
N GLN A 192 -33.71 -7.13 -5.96
CA GLN A 192 -33.60 -8.40 -6.68
C GLN A 192 -32.24 -8.46 -7.37
N GLN A 193 -31.22 -8.75 -6.57
CA GLN A 193 -29.85 -8.93 -7.02
C GLN A 193 -29.58 -10.41 -7.29
N SER A 194 -28.95 -10.71 -8.42
CA SER A 194 -28.30 -12.02 -8.61
C SER A 194 -27.06 -12.13 -7.72
N ASP A 195 -26.52 -13.33 -7.54
CA ASP A 195 -25.23 -13.53 -6.83
C ASP A 195 -24.14 -12.63 -7.42
N ASP A 196 -24.13 -12.48 -8.75
CA ASP A 196 -23.20 -11.61 -9.46
C ASP A 196 -23.40 -10.12 -9.14
N ASP A 197 -24.64 -9.69 -9.00
CA ASP A 197 -24.98 -8.33 -8.60
C ASP A 197 -24.61 -8.06 -7.14
N CYS A 198 -24.85 -9.01 -6.23
CA CYS A 198 -24.47 -8.89 -4.81
C CYS A 198 -22.95 -8.75 -4.66
N MET A 199 -22.20 -9.61 -5.35
CA MET A 199 -20.74 -9.50 -5.43
C MET A 199 -20.33 -8.11 -5.94
N ASP A 200 -21.05 -7.59 -6.93
CA ASP A 200 -20.69 -6.33 -7.53
C ASP A 200 -21.06 -5.10 -6.70
N ALA A 201 -22.21 -5.15 -6.05
CA ALA A 201 -22.70 -4.14 -5.14
C ALA A 201 -21.80 -4.05 -3.89
N LEU A 202 -21.34 -5.17 -3.34
CA LEU A 202 -20.42 -5.19 -2.20
C LEU A 202 -19.11 -4.45 -2.50
N ALA A 203 -18.62 -4.51 -3.74
CA ALA A 203 -17.40 -3.83 -4.13
C ALA A 203 -17.54 -2.28 -4.13
N ILE A 204 -18.75 -1.74 -4.32
CA ILE A 204 -18.95 -0.31 -4.53
C ILE A 204 -19.89 0.38 -3.51
N THR A 205 -20.68 -0.37 -2.75
CA THR A 205 -21.69 0.20 -1.84
C THR A 205 -21.05 1.23 -0.90
N PRO A 206 -21.64 2.43 -0.74
CA PRO A 206 -21.11 3.46 0.15
C PRO A 206 -21.55 3.27 1.61
N LEU A 207 -22.35 2.23 1.89
CA LEU A 207 -23.00 2.03 3.18
C LEU A 207 -22.11 1.30 4.19
N CYS A 208 -22.51 1.26 5.46
CA CYS A 208 -21.79 0.55 6.50
C CYS A 208 -21.60 -0.93 6.12
N LEU A 209 -20.36 -1.40 6.00
CA LEU A 209 -20.08 -2.77 5.57
C LEU A 209 -20.63 -3.81 6.57
N ARG A 210 -20.64 -3.50 7.87
CA ARG A 210 -21.22 -4.36 8.91
C ARG A 210 -22.71 -4.60 8.67
N VAL A 211 -23.45 -3.51 8.47
CA VAL A 211 -24.89 -3.54 8.22
C VAL A 211 -25.21 -4.15 6.86
N VAL A 212 -24.40 -3.86 5.84
CA VAL A 212 -24.51 -4.47 4.51
C VAL A 212 -24.48 -5.99 4.60
N PHE A 213 -23.54 -6.57 5.35
CA PHE A 213 -23.49 -8.02 5.56
C PHE A 213 -24.72 -8.54 6.32
N ALA A 214 -25.21 -7.81 7.32
CA ALA A 214 -26.42 -8.21 8.04
C ALA A 214 -27.66 -8.25 7.12
N ILE A 215 -27.79 -7.28 6.22
CA ILE A 215 -28.87 -7.25 5.23
C ILE A 215 -28.72 -8.38 4.22
N ASP A 216 -27.53 -8.59 3.66
CA ASP A 216 -27.28 -9.67 2.72
C ASP A 216 -27.68 -11.03 3.30
N ASN A 217 -27.29 -11.33 4.54
CA ASN A 217 -27.62 -12.60 5.17
C ASN A 217 -29.12 -12.77 5.46
N LYS A 218 -29.83 -11.68 5.75
CA LYS A 218 -31.25 -11.72 6.11
C LYS A 218 -32.18 -11.62 4.91
N HIS A 219 -31.81 -10.83 3.91
CA HIS A 219 -32.65 -10.44 2.78
C HIS A 219 -32.10 -10.85 1.42
N GLY A 220 -30.83 -11.26 1.32
CA GLY A 220 -30.23 -11.80 0.09
C GLY A 220 -29.82 -10.74 -0.94
N TYR A 221 -29.55 -9.50 -0.53
CA TYR A 221 -29.07 -8.45 -1.42
C TYR A 221 -28.18 -7.43 -0.68
N ILE A 222 -27.38 -6.67 -1.43
CA ILE A 222 -26.53 -5.61 -0.88
C ILE A 222 -27.21 -4.25 -1.05
N PRO A 223 -27.53 -3.52 0.04
CA PRO A 223 -28.12 -2.19 -0.06
C PRO A 223 -27.14 -1.19 -0.67
N LEU A 224 -27.70 -0.24 -1.43
CA LEU A 224 -26.95 0.75 -2.20
C LEU A 224 -27.30 2.20 -1.82
N SER A 225 -28.41 2.43 -1.13
CA SER A 225 -28.84 3.75 -0.64
C SER A 225 -29.06 3.76 0.87
N LYS A 226 -28.84 4.90 1.51
CA LYS A 226 -29.16 5.12 2.94
C LYS A 226 -30.66 5.14 3.21
N ASP A 227 -31.46 5.37 2.16
CA ASP A 227 -32.92 5.40 2.24
C ASP A 227 -33.54 3.99 2.13
N ASP A 228 -32.72 2.95 1.97
CA ASP A 228 -33.20 1.57 1.96
C ASP A 228 -33.87 1.23 3.31
N PRO A 229 -35.14 0.76 3.29
CA PRO A 229 -35.90 0.54 4.52
C PRO A 229 -35.31 -0.57 5.40
N HIS A 230 -34.73 -1.62 4.82
CA HIS A 230 -34.06 -2.67 5.58
C HIS A 230 -32.77 -2.14 6.20
N TYR A 231 -32.06 -1.23 5.52
CA TYR A 231 -30.84 -0.62 6.04
C TYR A 231 -31.12 0.29 7.23
N ILE A 232 -32.16 1.11 7.13
CA ILE A 232 -32.62 1.97 8.24
C ILE A 232 -33.02 1.10 9.45
N ALA A 233 -33.84 0.07 9.21
CA ALA A 233 -34.30 -0.83 10.27
C ALA A 233 -33.14 -1.54 10.99
N GLU A 234 -32.12 -1.98 10.25
CA GLU A 234 -30.96 -2.65 10.86
C GLU A 234 -30.09 -1.68 11.66
N ILE A 235 -29.91 -0.44 11.19
CA ILE A 235 -29.22 0.62 11.97
C ILE A 235 -29.98 0.92 13.28
N GLU A 236 -31.30 1.01 13.24
CA GLU A 236 -32.14 1.23 14.42
C GLU A 236 -32.06 0.06 15.40
N ARG A 237 -32.02 -1.17 14.89
CA ARG A 237 -31.80 -2.37 15.69
C ARG A 237 -30.43 -2.38 16.38
N GLU A 238 -29.35 -2.10 15.65
CA GLU A 238 -28.01 -2.03 16.25
C GLU A 238 -27.95 -0.98 17.38
N LYS A 239 -28.63 0.17 17.20
CA LYS A 239 -28.75 1.22 18.23
C LYS A 239 -29.53 0.76 19.46
N SER A 240 -30.66 0.08 19.27
CA SER A 240 -31.48 -0.40 20.40
C SER A 240 -30.76 -1.48 21.23
N LEU A 241 -29.92 -2.28 20.57
CA LEU A 241 -29.04 -3.27 21.20
C LEU A 241 -27.71 -2.68 21.72
N LYS A 242 -27.51 -1.36 21.61
CA LYS A 242 -26.33 -0.63 22.10
C LYS A 242 -25.01 -1.14 21.51
N PHE A 243 -25.02 -1.53 20.24
CA PHE A 243 -23.78 -1.89 19.55
C PHE A 243 -22.85 -0.68 19.46
N LEU A 244 -21.55 -0.93 19.55
CA LEU A 244 -20.55 0.11 19.33
C LEU A 244 -20.66 0.65 17.89
N PRO A 245 -20.41 1.95 17.68
CA PRO A 245 -20.32 2.54 16.35
C PRO A 245 -19.37 1.75 15.46
N CYS A 246 -19.74 1.56 14.19
CA CYS A 246 -18.92 0.80 13.25
C CYS A 246 -17.69 1.62 12.82
N SER A 247 -16.50 1.00 12.85
CA SER A 247 -15.24 1.59 12.37
C SER A 247 -14.81 1.04 11.00
N CYS A 248 -15.76 0.55 10.19
CA CYS A 248 -15.45 0.07 8.84
C CYS A 248 -14.98 1.23 7.92
N SER A 249 -14.36 0.88 6.79
CA SER A 249 -13.82 1.87 5.84
C SER A 249 -14.85 2.86 5.27
N ASN A 250 -16.15 2.54 5.34
CA ASN A 250 -17.22 3.43 4.89
C ASN A 250 -17.82 4.29 6.02
N CYS A 251 -17.66 3.88 7.28
CA CYS A 251 -18.20 4.60 8.45
C CYS A 251 -17.18 5.57 9.05
N ASN A 252 -15.92 5.16 9.11
CA ASN A 252 -14.82 5.99 9.61
C ASN A 252 -13.71 6.04 8.55
N VAL A 253 -13.92 6.90 7.55
CA VAL A 253 -13.06 6.98 6.35
C VAL A 253 -11.65 7.42 6.70
N GLU A 254 -11.49 8.50 7.48
CA GLU A 254 -10.18 9.05 7.84
C GLU A 254 -9.34 8.03 8.61
N SER A 255 -9.94 7.41 9.63
CA SER A 255 -9.28 6.36 10.41
C SER A 255 -8.98 5.12 9.57
N GLY A 256 -9.93 4.70 8.73
CA GLY A 256 -9.73 3.58 7.79
C GLY A 256 -8.55 3.83 6.85
N ASP A 257 -8.47 5.02 6.26
CA ASP A 257 -7.38 5.42 5.39
C ASP A 257 -6.04 5.50 6.14
N LYS A 258 -6.04 6.02 7.38
CA LYS A 258 -4.85 6.04 8.25
C LYS A 258 -4.35 4.62 8.50
N LEU A 259 -5.25 3.69 8.83
CA LEU A 259 -4.90 2.28 9.03
C LEU A 259 -4.35 1.65 7.74
N VAL A 260 -5.00 1.87 6.59
CA VAL A 260 -4.58 1.33 5.29
C VAL A 260 -3.16 1.77 4.92
N ARG A 261 -2.81 3.05 5.14
CA ARG A 261 -1.46 3.57 4.86
C ARG A 261 -0.39 2.97 5.77
N ASN A 262 -0.77 2.47 6.94
CA ASN A 262 0.15 2.00 7.97
C ASN A 262 0.03 0.49 8.27
N LEU A 263 -0.59 -0.31 7.39
CA LEU A 263 -0.73 -1.76 7.60
C LEU A 263 0.61 -2.47 7.87
N LYS A 264 1.71 -1.99 7.27
CA LYS A 264 3.07 -2.50 7.50
C LYS A 264 3.60 -2.31 8.92
N GLU A 265 3.01 -1.39 9.66
CA GLU A 265 3.43 -1.07 11.03
C GLU A 265 2.74 -1.98 12.06
N LEU A 266 1.77 -2.79 11.63
CA LEU A 266 1.03 -3.67 12.54
C LEU A 266 1.88 -4.87 12.96
N THR A 267 1.97 -5.07 14.26
CA THR A 267 2.57 -6.23 14.94
C THR A 267 1.56 -6.84 15.90
N GLN A 268 1.85 -8.02 16.44
CA GLN A 268 0.99 -8.62 17.46
C GLN A 268 0.81 -7.72 18.71
N ASP A 269 1.82 -6.94 19.06
CA ASP A 269 1.82 -6.11 20.27
C ASP A 269 0.94 -4.86 20.13
N ASN A 270 0.94 -4.23 18.94
CA ASN A 270 0.25 -2.96 18.73
C ASN A 270 -1.11 -3.11 18.02
N PHE A 271 -1.49 -4.35 17.68
CA PHE A 271 -2.68 -4.61 16.87
C PHE A 271 -3.97 -4.16 17.55
N ASP A 272 -4.14 -4.47 18.83
CA ASP A 272 -5.37 -4.18 19.56
C ASP A 272 -5.59 -2.66 19.68
N ASP A 273 -4.54 -1.89 19.97
CA ASP A 273 -4.54 -0.42 20.02
C ASP A 273 -4.83 0.19 18.64
N ALA A 274 -4.28 -0.40 17.56
CA ALA A 274 -4.53 0.05 16.20
C ALA A 274 -6.00 -0.15 15.78
N MET A 275 -6.66 -1.22 16.25
CA MET A 275 -8.06 -1.49 15.89
C MET A 275 -9.03 -0.48 16.50
N ILE A 276 -8.69 0.06 17.66
CA ILE A 276 -9.47 1.05 18.41
C ILE A 276 -8.96 2.49 18.26
N ASP A 277 -8.08 2.74 17.28
CA ASP A 277 -7.53 4.06 16.95
C ASP A 277 -6.74 4.74 18.09
N GLN A 278 -6.19 3.94 19.01
CA GLN A 278 -5.33 4.42 20.10
C GLN A 278 -3.83 4.41 19.72
N LEU A 279 -3.48 3.72 18.64
CA LEU A 279 -2.11 3.72 18.12
C LEU A 279 -1.83 4.98 17.29
N GLU A 280 -0.84 5.77 17.74
CA GLU A 280 -0.28 6.84 16.94
C GLU A 280 0.76 6.28 15.97
N PHE A 281 0.35 6.11 14.71
CA PHE A 281 1.31 5.89 13.64
C PHE A 281 2.17 7.14 13.48
N LEU A 282 3.50 6.96 13.44
CA LEU A 282 4.41 8.04 13.09
C LEU A 282 4.04 8.54 11.70
N ASP A 283 3.46 9.73 11.65
CA ASP A 283 3.08 10.39 10.41
C ASP A 283 4.33 10.59 9.55
N SER A 284 4.50 9.69 8.57
CA SER A 284 5.35 9.96 7.41
C SER A 284 4.80 11.13 6.57
N THR A 285 3.62 11.65 6.93
CA THR A 285 2.92 12.80 6.33
C THR A 285 3.31 14.15 6.95
N ASN A 286 4.07 14.21 8.05
CA ASN A 286 4.84 15.42 8.42
C ASN A 286 6.16 15.53 7.65
N ILE A 287 6.22 14.84 6.52
CA ILE A 287 7.05 15.24 5.40
C ILE A 287 6.09 15.95 4.47
N ASN A 288 5.80 17.18 4.84
CA ASN A 288 5.46 18.21 3.88
C ASN A 288 6.39 17.98 2.68
N PRO A 289 5.90 17.68 1.46
CA PRO A 289 6.77 17.42 0.30
C PRO A 289 7.76 18.58 0.06
N ASN A 290 7.54 19.72 0.72
CA ASN A 290 8.41 20.88 0.71
C ASN A 290 9.33 21.12 1.92
N LYS A 291 9.31 20.35 3.03
CA LYS A 291 10.23 20.60 4.17
C LYS A 291 10.63 19.35 4.97
N ARG A 292 11.22 18.32 4.35
CA ARG A 292 12.23 17.53 5.06
C ARG A 292 13.48 18.39 5.20
N LYS A 293 13.73 18.92 6.39
CA LYS A 293 15.10 19.22 6.82
C LYS A 293 15.81 17.89 7.12
N HIS A 294 16.05 17.10 6.08
CA HIS A 294 17.38 16.51 6.00
C HIS A 294 18.33 17.70 5.99
N THR A 295 19.45 17.60 6.67
CA THR A 295 20.62 18.43 6.37
C THR A 295 20.87 18.29 4.88
N ARG A 296 20.25 19.19 4.11
CA ARG A 296 20.39 19.30 2.67
C ARG A 296 21.84 19.68 2.47
N HIS A 297 22.70 18.70 2.25
CA HIS A 297 23.54 18.88 1.09
C HIS A 297 22.57 18.90 -0.09
N ALA A 298 22.39 20.10 -0.63
CA ALA A 298 21.64 20.30 -1.84
C ALA A 298 22.43 19.65 -2.98
N GLY A 299 22.31 18.33 -3.10
CA GLY A 299 22.45 17.63 -4.36
C GLY A 299 21.27 18.07 -5.22
N LYS A 300 21.37 19.26 -5.82
CA LYS A 300 20.60 19.55 -7.03
C LYS A 300 21.12 18.57 -8.07
N THR A 301 20.37 17.51 -8.37
CA THR A 301 20.42 16.96 -9.72
C THR A 301 19.91 18.09 -10.62
N SER A 302 20.85 18.80 -11.24
CA SER A 302 20.60 20.02 -12.02
C SER A 302 20.19 19.65 -13.44
N LEU A 303 19.13 18.87 -13.59
CA LEU A 303 18.59 18.47 -14.89
C LEU A 303 17.54 19.50 -15.30
N GLY A 304 17.99 20.57 -15.96
CA GLY A 304 17.19 21.77 -16.21
C GLY A 304 17.15 22.22 -17.67
N CYS A 305 17.87 21.57 -18.59
CA CYS A 305 17.80 21.86 -20.02
C CYS A 305 17.01 20.79 -20.79
N GLU A 306 16.53 21.11 -22.01
CA GLU A 306 15.76 20.17 -22.84
C GLU A 306 16.58 18.94 -23.27
N GLU A 307 17.90 19.07 -23.47
CA GLU A 307 18.79 17.95 -23.80
C GLU A 307 19.01 17.00 -22.61
N ASP A 308 18.97 17.53 -21.38
CA ASP A 308 19.11 16.75 -20.13
C ASP A 308 17.93 15.79 -19.92
N GLN A 309 16.72 16.21 -20.28
CA GLN A 309 15.52 15.37 -20.20
C GLN A 309 15.60 14.19 -21.18
N VAL A 310 16.23 14.38 -22.34
CA VAL A 310 16.38 13.32 -23.36
C VAL A 310 17.31 12.22 -22.87
N ILE A 311 18.43 12.55 -22.23
CA ILE A 311 19.40 11.57 -21.71
C ILE A 311 18.76 10.77 -20.56
N VAL A 312 18.07 11.45 -19.64
CA VAL A 312 17.40 10.82 -18.50
C VAL A 312 16.25 9.93 -18.95
N HIS A 313 15.45 10.36 -19.93
CA HIS A 313 14.38 9.55 -20.49
C HIS A 313 14.92 8.29 -21.17
N LYS A 314 16.00 8.42 -21.97
CA LYS A 314 16.67 7.27 -22.59
C LYS A 314 17.18 6.28 -21.56
N PHE A 315 17.75 6.75 -20.46
CA PHE A 315 18.22 5.86 -19.40
C PHE A 315 17.07 5.18 -18.64
N LYS A 316 15.96 5.90 -18.40
CA LYS A 316 14.74 5.32 -17.83
C LYS A 316 14.21 4.19 -18.70
N ASP A 317 14.10 4.44 -20.00
CA ASP A 317 13.63 3.44 -20.96
C ASP A 317 14.58 2.24 -21.01
N LEU A 318 15.90 2.48 -21.02
CA LEU A 318 16.91 1.44 -20.98
C LEU A 318 16.80 0.59 -19.71
N LEU A 319 16.67 1.21 -18.53
CA LEU A 319 16.50 0.51 -17.26
C LEU A 319 15.26 -0.39 -17.27
N LEU A 320 14.12 0.14 -17.71
CA LEU A 320 12.87 -0.61 -17.78
C LEU A 320 12.97 -1.75 -18.78
N LEU A 321 13.35 -1.47 -20.04
CA LEU A 321 13.45 -2.46 -21.11
C LEU A 321 14.46 -3.56 -20.77
N SER A 322 15.67 -3.19 -20.35
CA SER A 322 16.72 -4.16 -20.01
C SER A 322 16.34 -5.02 -18.80
N PHE A 323 15.70 -4.44 -17.77
CA PHE A 323 15.22 -5.24 -16.65
C PHE A 323 14.07 -6.16 -17.06
N HIS A 324 13.11 -5.68 -17.86
CA HIS A 324 11.98 -6.49 -18.31
C HIS A 324 12.48 -7.68 -19.14
N GLU A 325 13.42 -7.46 -20.06
CA GLU A 325 14.03 -8.53 -20.87
C GLU A 325 14.87 -9.50 -20.00
N TYR A 326 15.67 -8.99 -19.08
CA TYR A 326 16.45 -9.81 -18.14
C TYR A 326 15.53 -10.71 -17.30
N TYR A 327 14.47 -10.14 -16.75
CA TYR A 327 13.49 -10.86 -15.95
C TYR A 327 12.76 -11.91 -16.79
N ASP A 328 12.22 -11.53 -17.95
CA ASP A 328 11.39 -12.40 -18.78
C ASP A 328 12.21 -13.55 -19.41
N THR A 329 13.48 -13.31 -19.74
CA THR A 329 14.40 -14.35 -20.22
C THR A 329 14.71 -15.38 -19.15
N ARG A 330 14.92 -14.94 -17.91
CA ARG A 330 15.27 -15.82 -16.79
C ARG A 330 14.07 -16.61 -16.27
N MET A 331 12.89 -15.98 -16.20
CA MET A 331 11.68 -16.60 -15.65
C MET A 331 10.86 -17.36 -16.71
N GLY A 332 11.09 -17.08 -18.00
CA GLY A 332 10.44 -17.73 -19.14
C GLY A 332 8.95 -17.43 -19.29
N ARG A 333 8.32 -18.03 -20.31
CA ARG A 333 6.89 -17.81 -20.66
C ARG A 333 5.90 -18.31 -19.60
N SER A 334 6.35 -19.07 -18.61
CA SER A 334 5.51 -19.60 -17.52
C SER A 334 5.62 -18.77 -16.23
N SER A 335 6.34 -17.64 -16.28
CA SER A 335 6.41 -16.71 -15.15
C SER A 335 5.04 -16.18 -14.76
N ARG A 336 4.82 -16.02 -13.45
CA ARG A 336 3.55 -15.50 -12.91
C ARG A 336 3.45 -13.98 -12.88
N PHE A 337 4.61 -13.33 -12.91
CA PHE A 337 4.76 -11.89 -13.01
C PHE A 337 5.52 -11.61 -14.30
N ALA A 338 5.21 -10.55 -14.99
CA ALA A 338 6.08 -10.01 -16.02
C ALA A 338 7.13 -9.09 -15.38
N GLY A 339 8.24 -8.83 -16.07
CA GLY A 339 9.25 -7.88 -15.58
C GLY A 339 8.67 -6.50 -15.22
N ARG A 340 7.66 -6.05 -15.98
CA ARG A 340 6.91 -4.80 -15.71
C ARG A 340 6.10 -4.80 -14.41
N ASP A 341 5.71 -5.96 -13.91
CA ASP A 341 4.95 -6.06 -12.67
C ASP A 341 5.89 -5.91 -11.46
N VAL A 342 7.14 -6.36 -11.62
CA VAL A 342 8.20 -6.38 -10.59
C VAL A 342 8.98 -5.07 -10.56
N PHE A 343 9.35 -4.52 -11.73
CA PHE A 343 10.10 -3.27 -11.83
C PHE A 343 9.32 -2.24 -12.66
N ARG A 344 8.72 -1.28 -11.95
CA ARG A 344 7.83 -0.25 -12.49
C ARG A 344 8.58 1.07 -12.68
N GLU A 345 7.93 2.01 -13.36
CA GLU A 345 8.46 3.37 -13.55
C GLU A 345 8.87 4.05 -12.25
N GLU A 346 8.13 3.82 -11.16
CA GLU A 346 8.44 4.38 -9.84
C GLU A 346 9.84 3.98 -9.36
N HIS A 347 10.23 2.72 -9.57
CA HIS A 347 11.56 2.23 -9.21
C HIS A 347 12.64 2.85 -10.12
N ALA A 348 12.38 2.97 -11.42
CA ALA A 348 13.31 3.61 -12.35
C ALA A 348 13.49 5.11 -12.01
N ASN A 349 12.41 5.82 -11.71
CA ASN A 349 12.43 7.23 -11.30
C ASN A 349 13.19 7.41 -9.98
N ALA A 350 13.03 6.49 -9.02
CA ALA A 350 13.77 6.52 -7.77
C ALA A 350 15.28 6.39 -8.00
N ILE A 351 15.71 5.46 -8.86
CA ILE A 351 17.12 5.29 -9.25
C ILE A 351 17.66 6.54 -9.92
N ILE A 352 16.93 7.09 -10.90
CA ILE A 352 17.32 8.31 -11.62
C ILE A 352 17.49 9.50 -10.67
N SER A 353 16.56 9.65 -9.72
CA SER A 353 16.58 10.77 -8.78
C SER A 353 17.76 10.74 -7.81
N ASN A 354 18.38 9.57 -7.62
CA ASN A 354 19.51 9.35 -6.71
C ASN A 354 20.77 8.88 -7.46
N LEU A 355 20.85 9.10 -8.77
CA LEU A 355 21.90 8.51 -9.61
C LEU A 355 23.31 8.92 -9.16
N ASP A 356 23.49 10.16 -8.74
CA ASP A 356 24.79 10.69 -8.30
C ASP A 356 25.28 10.04 -6.99
N GLU A 357 24.35 9.65 -6.12
CA GLU A 357 24.63 9.07 -4.81
C GLU A 357 24.77 7.54 -4.84
N LEU A 358 24.28 6.89 -5.90
CA LEU A 358 24.35 5.43 -6.05
C LEU A 358 25.78 4.98 -6.42
N GLN A 359 26.59 4.68 -5.40
CA GLN A 359 27.95 4.14 -5.57
C GLN A 359 28.07 2.67 -5.19
N ASP A 360 27.17 2.16 -4.33
CA ASP A 360 27.23 0.78 -3.85
C ASP A 360 25.88 0.06 -3.93
N MET A 361 25.97 -1.27 -3.85
CA MET A 361 24.83 -2.18 -3.84
C MET A 361 23.93 -2.01 -2.62
N ALA A 362 24.47 -1.52 -1.50
CA ALA A 362 23.72 -1.32 -0.26
C ALA A 362 22.74 -0.13 -0.38
N ASN A 363 23.17 0.95 -1.03
CA ASN A 363 22.36 2.13 -1.34
C ASN A 363 21.23 1.75 -2.30
N LEU A 364 21.55 0.96 -3.33
CA LEU A 364 20.54 0.45 -4.26
C LEU A 364 19.52 -0.45 -3.56
N LYS A 365 19.97 -1.39 -2.71
CA LYS A 365 19.10 -2.28 -1.91
C LYS A 365 18.11 -1.47 -1.08
N LYS A 366 18.59 -0.43 -0.39
CA LYS A 366 17.76 0.45 0.44
C LYS A 366 16.75 1.25 -0.38
N LEU A 367 17.12 1.63 -1.60
CA LEU A 367 16.29 2.45 -2.48
C LEU A 367 15.15 1.66 -3.13
N ILE A 368 15.41 0.45 -3.62
CA ILE A 368 14.40 -0.38 -4.33
C ILE A 368 13.73 -1.42 -3.43
N GLY A 369 14.09 -1.49 -2.15
CA GLY A 369 13.44 -2.38 -1.17
C GLY A 369 13.93 -3.83 -1.18
N GLY A 370 15.12 -4.10 -1.71
CA GLY A 370 15.70 -5.44 -1.80
C GLY A 370 15.63 -6.07 -3.20
N GLU A 371 16.01 -7.34 -3.28
CA GLU A 371 15.89 -8.14 -4.51
C GLU A 371 14.53 -8.82 -4.56
N ALA A 372 13.81 -8.65 -5.68
CA ALA A 372 12.64 -9.47 -5.99
C ALA A 372 13.04 -10.77 -6.71
N ILE A 373 14.18 -10.76 -7.40
CA ILE A 373 14.83 -11.93 -8.00
C ILE A 373 16.33 -11.93 -7.68
N ASP A 374 16.91 -13.11 -7.46
CA ASP A 374 18.33 -13.25 -7.14
C ASP A 374 19.21 -12.57 -8.20
N GLY A 375 20.11 -11.69 -7.78
CA GLY A 375 21.01 -10.97 -8.70
C GLY A 375 20.38 -9.79 -9.43
N GLN A 376 19.14 -9.41 -9.10
CA GLN A 376 18.53 -8.16 -9.56
C GLN A 376 19.37 -6.94 -9.23
N LEU A 377 19.88 -6.83 -7.99
CA LEU A 377 20.66 -5.67 -7.60
C LEU A 377 21.94 -5.59 -8.41
N GLN A 378 22.59 -6.74 -8.65
CA GLN A 378 23.84 -6.78 -9.40
C GLN A 378 23.60 -6.34 -10.85
N PHE A 379 22.56 -6.87 -11.49
CA PHE A 379 22.18 -6.50 -12.84
C PHE A 379 21.88 -4.99 -12.98
N LEU A 380 21.10 -4.44 -12.04
CA LEU A 380 20.77 -3.01 -12.03
C LEU A 380 22.01 -2.15 -11.77
N MET A 381 22.91 -2.57 -10.87
CA MET A 381 24.14 -1.84 -10.59
C MET A 381 25.10 -1.87 -11.77
N ASP A 382 25.18 -2.98 -12.51
CA ASP A 382 25.98 -3.08 -13.73
C ASP A 382 25.44 -2.14 -14.83
N LEU A 383 24.12 -2.03 -14.97
CA LEU A 383 23.48 -1.07 -15.89
C LEU A 383 23.75 0.38 -15.50
N ILE A 384 23.65 0.71 -14.21
CA ILE A 384 23.95 2.05 -13.68
C ILE A 384 25.43 2.38 -13.93
N THR A 385 26.34 1.44 -13.65
CA THR A 385 27.78 1.63 -13.85
C THR A 385 28.11 1.83 -15.33
N ARG A 386 27.50 1.04 -16.22
CA ARG A 386 27.67 1.17 -17.67
C ARG A 386 27.17 2.53 -18.17
N PHE A 387 26.01 2.97 -17.68
CA PHE A 387 25.48 4.29 -18.04
C PHE A 387 26.35 5.43 -17.51
N LYS A 388 26.84 5.33 -16.27
CA LYS A 388 27.80 6.29 -15.72
C LYS A 388 29.10 6.36 -16.53
N GLY A 389 29.51 5.26 -17.15
CA GLY A 389 30.68 5.21 -18.04
C GLY A 389 30.45 5.72 -19.45
N ASP A 390 29.20 6.00 -19.86
CA ASP A 390 28.90 6.43 -21.23
C ASP A 390 29.38 7.86 -21.50
N VAL A 391 29.86 8.10 -22.71
CA VAL A 391 30.43 9.39 -23.15
C VAL A 391 29.39 10.50 -23.02
N SER A 392 28.13 10.19 -23.33
CA SER A 392 27.01 11.13 -23.23
C SER A 392 26.78 11.62 -21.79
N TYR A 393 26.90 10.73 -20.80
CA TYR A 393 26.73 11.06 -19.39
C TYR A 393 27.97 11.77 -18.82
N GLN A 394 29.17 11.33 -19.18
CA GLN A 394 30.41 11.99 -18.77
C GLN A 394 30.49 13.44 -19.30
N GLN A 395 30.12 13.65 -20.56
CA GLN A 395 30.04 14.99 -21.15
C GLN A 395 28.99 15.86 -20.45
N HIS A 396 27.87 15.27 -20.02
CA HIS A 396 26.84 15.94 -19.24
C HIS A 396 27.37 16.38 -17.87
N ILE A 397 28.06 15.51 -17.13
CA ILE A 397 28.68 15.85 -15.84
C ILE A 397 29.69 17.00 -16.00
N MET A 398 30.57 16.93 -17.00
CA MET A 398 31.54 18.00 -17.29
C MET A 398 30.87 19.34 -17.62
N ASN A 399 29.79 19.31 -18.42
CA ASN A 399 29.02 20.51 -18.74
C ASN A 399 28.33 21.11 -17.51
N GLN A 400 27.80 20.27 -16.61
CA GLN A 400 27.21 20.73 -15.35
C GLN A 400 28.24 21.36 -14.42
N GLU A 401 29.43 20.77 -14.30
CA GLU A 401 30.52 21.34 -13.51
C GLU A 401 30.94 22.70 -14.04
N ARG A 402 31.13 22.82 -15.37
CA ARG A 402 31.42 24.10 -16.03
C ARG A 402 30.35 25.16 -15.75
N LEU A 403 29.07 24.81 -15.87
CA LEU A 403 27.97 25.74 -15.59
C LEU A 403 27.89 26.15 -14.11
N LYS A 404 28.25 25.24 -13.19
CA LYS A 404 28.34 25.57 -11.75
C LYS A 404 29.47 26.55 -11.48
N GLU A 405 30.64 26.36 -12.09
CA GLU A 405 31.78 27.27 -12.00
C GLU A 405 31.45 28.65 -12.59
N GLU A 406 30.84 28.71 -13.77
CA GLU A 406 30.38 29.96 -14.39
C GLU A 406 29.36 30.70 -13.50
N ALA A 407 28.41 29.98 -12.91
CA ALA A 407 27.41 30.56 -12.01
C ALA A 407 28.03 31.05 -10.68
N GLU A 408 29.04 30.36 -10.15
CA GLU A 408 29.81 30.80 -8.99
C GLU A 408 30.60 32.08 -9.30
N GLU A 409 31.26 32.15 -10.47
CA GLU A 409 32.00 33.34 -10.90
C GLU A 409 31.08 34.54 -11.11
N VAL A 410 29.90 34.35 -11.72
CA VAL A 410 28.87 35.40 -11.83
C VAL A 410 28.40 35.87 -10.45
N LYS A 411 28.22 34.96 -9.48
CA LYS A 411 27.89 35.33 -8.09
C LYS A 411 29.02 36.11 -7.42
N LYS A 412 30.28 35.72 -7.61
CA LYS A 412 31.45 36.45 -7.10
C LYS A 412 31.56 37.84 -7.72
N ALA A 413 31.32 37.97 -9.02
CA ALA A 413 31.30 39.25 -9.74
C ALA A 413 30.20 40.19 -9.19
N LYS A 414 28.97 39.70 -9.03
CA LYS A 414 27.87 40.48 -8.41
C LYS A 414 28.18 40.92 -6.98
N ARG A 415 28.83 40.06 -6.18
CA ARG A 415 29.29 40.42 -4.83
C ARG A 415 30.35 41.53 -4.85
N ARG A 416 31.31 41.46 -5.78
CA ARG A 416 32.35 42.49 -5.97
C ARG A 416 31.74 43.83 -6.39
N GLU A 417 30.81 43.83 -7.34
CA GLU A 417 30.11 45.04 -7.81
C GLU A 417 29.28 45.69 -6.69
N SER A 418 28.53 44.88 -5.93
CA SER A 418 27.75 45.36 -4.79
C SER A 418 28.64 45.99 -3.70
N ALA A 419 29.79 45.36 -3.41
CA ALA A 419 30.77 45.91 -2.47
C ALA A 419 31.40 47.23 -2.96
N ALA A 420 31.67 47.35 -4.26
CA ALA A 420 32.16 48.59 -4.86
C ALA A 420 31.12 49.72 -4.79
N ARG A 421 29.85 49.44 -5.13
CA ARG A 421 28.74 50.40 -4.99
C ARG A 421 28.55 50.87 -3.55
N TYR A 422 28.67 49.95 -2.59
CA TYR A 422 28.59 50.30 -1.16
C TYR A 422 29.71 51.26 -0.73
N ARG A 423 30.96 51.02 -1.16
CA ARG A 423 32.10 51.92 -0.87
C ARG A 423 31.93 53.30 -1.51
N ALA A 424 31.48 53.36 -2.76
CA ALA A 424 31.21 54.62 -3.45
C ALA A 424 30.11 55.44 -2.75
N ASN A 425 29.01 54.80 -2.37
CA ASN A 425 27.94 55.47 -1.62
C ASN A 425 28.40 55.96 -0.24
N LYS A 426 29.30 55.22 0.44
CA LYS A 426 29.88 55.65 1.72
C LYS A 426 30.79 56.87 1.55
N GLN A 427 31.58 56.93 0.47
CA GLN A 427 32.42 58.10 0.16
C GLN A 427 31.60 59.32 -0.23
N MET A 428 30.55 59.15 -1.05
CA MET A 428 29.60 60.22 -1.40
C MET A 428 28.95 60.82 -0.15
N LYS A 429 28.44 59.98 0.77
CA LYS A 429 27.86 60.47 2.04
C LYS A 429 28.88 61.20 2.93
N ALA A 430 30.15 60.80 2.91
CA ALA A 430 31.19 61.48 3.66
C ALA A 430 31.54 62.86 3.05
N LEU A 431 31.49 62.98 1.72
CA LEU A 431 31.65 64.24 0.98
C LEU A 431 30.45 65.18 1.17
N GLU A 432 29.22 64.65 1.20
CA GLU A 432 28.02 65.43 1.53
C GLU A 432 28.04 65.93 2.98
N ALA A 433 28.55 65.12 3.92
CA ALA A 433 28.73 65.51 5.33
C ALA A 433 29.81 66.59 5.51
N SER A 434 30.87 66.58 4.68
CA SER A 434 31.90 67.63 4.74
C SER A 434 31.45 68.94 4.10
N GLN A 435 30.64 68.90 3.02
CA GLN A 435 30.06 70.10 2.40
C GLN A 435 28.95 70.74 3.26
N SER A 436 28.15 69.94 3.97
CA SER A 436 27.15 70.49 4.90
C SER A 436 27.79 71.17 6.11
N ASN A 437 28.94 70.68 6.59
CA ASN A 437 29.72 71.35 7.64
C ASN A 437 30.39 72.65 7.18
N SER A 438 30.84 72.76 5.92
CA SER A 438 31.40 74.02 5.40
C SER A 438 30.31 75.08 5.17
N THR A 439 29.10 74.68 4.77
CA THR A 439 27.95 75.58 4.57
C THR A 439 27.38 76.08 5.91
N ALA A 440 27.47 75.28 6.97
CA ALA A 440 27.09 75.70 8.33
C ALA A 440 28.09 76.72 8.92
N GLN A 441 29.38 76.65 8.56
CA GLN A 441 30.38 77.63 9.00
C GLN A 441 30.24 78.98 8.27
N SER A 442 29.88 79.01 6.98
CA SER A 442 29.67 80.27 6.23
C SER A 442 28.43 81.06 6.65
N ASN A 443 27.41 80.40 7.23
CA ASN A 443 26.22 81.08 7.75
C ASN A 443 26.38 81.59 9.20
N SER A 444 27.51 81.34 9.86
CA SER A 444 27.83 81.91 11.18
C SER A 444 28.62 83.23 11.12
N THR A 445 29.07 83.63 9.93
CA THR A 445 29.85 84.86 9.68
C THR A 445 29.09 85.94 8.91
N ALA A 446 27.77 85.77 8.73
CA ALA A 446 26.86 86.81 8.22
C ALA A 446 25.82 87.17 9.29
N VAL A 447 26.26 87.87 10.34
CA VAL A 447 25.47 88.71 11.24
C VAL A 447 26.13 90.07 11.29
#